data_AF-A0A957YT60-F1
#
_entry.id   AF-A0A957YT60-F1
#
_cell.length_a   1.000
_cell.length_b   1.000
_cell.length_c   1.000
_cell.angle_alpha   90.00
_cell.angle_beta   90.00
_cell.angle_gamma   90.00
#
_symmetry.space_group_name_H-M   'P 1'
#
loop_
_entity.id
_entity.type
_entity.pdbx_description
1 polymer ?
#
loop_
_entity_poly.entity_id
_entity_poly.type
_entity_poly.pdbx_seq_one_letter_code
_entity_poly.pdbx_strand_id
1 'polypeptide(L)' 'MAVISMFYGIIVSMYYFDDRRHHLPHIHIRCQGDEAVFSIPEGELWKEQLREISKSYFKRGLKFIKMS' A
#
# COMPACT_ATOMS: atom_id res chain seq x y z
N MET A 1 -10.72 6.36 3.27
CA MET A 1 -9.96 5.51 2.31
C MET A 1 -10.85 5.28 1.10
N ALA A 2 -10.39 5.64 -0.09
CA ALA A 2 -11.04 5.31 -1.35
C ALA A 2 -10.30 4.12 -1.98
N VAL A 3 -11.01 3.07 -2.40
CA VAL A 3 -10.42 1.96 -3.17
C VAL A 3 -10.21 2.45 -4.60
N ILE A 4 -8.97 2.42 -5.06
CA ILE A 4 -8.58 2.92 -6.38
C ILE A 4 -8.27 1.79 -7.36
N SER A 5 -8.01 0.59 -6.87
CA SER A 5 -7.78 -0.59 -7.70
C SER A 5 -8.01 -1.88 -6.92
N MET A 6 -8.46 -2.93 -7.61
CA MET A 6 -8.65 -4.26 -7.04
C MET A 6 -8.33 -5.32 -8.10
N PHE A 7 -7.38 -6.21 -7.80
CA PHE A 7 -6.98 -7.29 -8.71
C PHE A 7 -6.42 -8.48 -7.93
N TYR A 8 -6.71 -9.71 -8.36
CA TYR A 8 -6.15 -10.94 -7.79
C TYR A 8 -6.25 -11.02 -6.24
N GLY A 9 -7.30 -10.45 -5.63
CA GLY A 9 -7.48 -10.40 -4.17
C GLY A 9 -6.63 -9.34 -3.44
N ILE A 10 -5.92 -8.49 -4.19
CA ILE A 10 -5.21 -7.32 -3.71
C ILE A 10 -6.15 -6.11 -3.80
N ILE A 11 -6.30 -5.40 -2.69
CA ILE A 11 -7.08 -4.17 -2.60
C ILE A 11 -6.11 -3.01 -2.40
N VAL A 12 -6.10 -2.07 -3.35
CA VAL A 12 -5.30 -0.84 -3.28
C VAL A 12 -6.23 0.31 -2.94
N SER A 13 -5.96 0.99 -1.84
CA SER A 13 -6.76 2.13 -1.39
C SER A 13 -5.88 3.31 -1.01
N MET A 14 -6.36 4.52 -1.26
CA MET A 14 -5.67 5.77 -0.93
C MET A 14 -6.50 6.57 0.07
N TYR A 15 -5.84 7.25 0.99
CA TYR A 15 -6.48 8.28 1.80
C TYR A 15 -6.14 9.64 1.21
N TYR A 16 -7.11 10.27 0.53
CA TYR A 16 -6.91 11.55 -0.17
C TYR A 16 -7.36 12.76 0.67
N PHE A 17 -8.09 12.56 1.78
CA PHE A 17 -8.73 13.64 2.52
C PHE A 17 -8.35 13.65 4.01
N ASP A 18 -7.41 14.51 4.38
CA ASP A 18 -7.39 15.11 5.72
C ASP A 18 -7.05 16.60 5.58
N ASP A 19 -8.06 17.45 5.77
CA ASP A 19 -7.94 18.90 5.70
C ASP A 19 -7.30 19.48 6.98
N ARG A 20 -7.10 18.71 8.07
CA ARG A 20 -6.79 19.33 9.38
C ARG A 20 -5.92 18.57 10.37
N ARG A 21 -4.85 17.85 9.97
CA ARG A 21 -3.58 17.64 10.71
C ARG A 21 -2.99 16.24 10.43
N HIS A 22 -1.78 16.22 9.85
CA HIS A 22 -0.85 15.07 9.68
C HIS A 22 -1.01 14.23 8.39
N HIS A 23 -0.33 14.57 7.30
CA HIS A 23 1.10 14.43 6.94
C HIS A 23 1.32 13.23 6.00
N LEU A 24 1.42 13.57 4.71
CA LEU A 24 1.83 12.78 3.54
C LEU A 24 0.78 11.79 2.97
N PRO A 25 0.50 11.87 1.66
CA PRO A 25 -0.42 10.96 1.00
C PRO A 25 0.16 9.54 1.00
N HIS A 26 -0.67 8.55 1.29
CA HIS A 26 -0.25 7.16 1.49
C HIS A 26 -1.20 6.17 0.81
N ILE A 27 -0.63 5.03 0.38
CA ILE A 27 -1.33 3.93 -0.28
C ILE A 27 -1.36 2.74 0.68
N HIS A 28 -2.55 2.23 0.93
CA HIS A 28 -2.80 0.99 1.66
C HIS A 28 -3.02 -0.14 0.66
N ILE A 29 -2.26 -1.22 0.83
CA ILE A 29 -2.38 -2.44 0.03
C ILE A 29 -2.73 -3.58 0.97
N ARG A 30 -3.87 -4.24 0.74
CA ARG A 30 -4.35 -5.37 1.53
C ARG A 30 -4.44 -6.63 0.68
N CYS A 31 -4.01 -7.76 1.22
CA CYS A 31 -4.13 -9.07 0.58
C CYS A 31 -4.23 -10.16 1.65
N GLN A 32 -5.27 -11.00 1.60
CA GLN A 32 -5.42 -12.18 2.48
C GLN A 32 -5.21 -11.93 3.99
N GLY A 33 -5.58 -10.74 4.47
CA GLY A 33 -5.43 -10.34 5.88
C GLY A 33 -4.09 -9.68 6.22
N ASP A 34 -3.16 -9.59 5.26
CA ASP A 34 -1.94 -8.80 5.37
C ASP A 34 -2.18 -7.37 4.86
N GLU A 35 -1.51 -6.40 5.49
CA GLU A 35 -1.58 -4.97 5.13
C GLU A 35 -0.17 -4.36 5.04
N ALA A 36 0.06 -3.60 3.96
CA ALA A 36 1.23 -2.77 3.77
C ALA A 36 0.81 -1.33 3.45
N VAL A 37 1.48 -0.36 4.08
CA VAL A 37 1.21 1.07 3.87
C VAL A 37 2.47 1.75 3.33
N PHE A 38 2.34 2.41 2.18
CA PHE A 38 3.43 3.11 1.49
C PHE A 38 3.18 4.61 1.48
N SER A 39 4.21 5.42 1.71
CA SER A 39 4.13 6.85 1.40
C SER A 39 4.19 7.03 -0.13
N ILE A 40 3.38 7.93 -0.68
CA ILE A 40 3.41 8.25 -2.11
C ILE A 40 4.65 9.08 -2.50
N PRO A 41 5.10 10.08 -1.73
CA PRO A 41 6.20 10.91 -2.17
C PRO A 41 7.55 10.17 -2.19
N GLU A 42 7.80 9.28 -1.23
CA GLU A 42 9.07 8.56 -1.11
C GLU A 42 8.98 7.07 -1.52
N GLY A 43 7.77 6.52 -1.61
CA GLY A 43 7.57 5.08 -1.85
C GLY A 43 8.03 4.22 -0.68
N GLU A 44 8.22 4.82 0.51
CA GLU A 44 8.74 4.14 1.68
C GLU A 44 7.65 3.35 2.39
N LEU A 45 8.01 2.17 2.88
CA LEU A 45 7.12 1.28 3.61
C LEU A 45 7.03 1.72 5.07
N TRP A 46 5.88 2.26 5.46
CA TRP A 46 5.69 2.88 6.77
C TRP A 46 5.16 1.92 7.82
N LYS A 47 4.28 0.99 7.42
CA LYS A 47 3.69 0.02 8.35
C LYS A 47 3.57 -1.33 7.68
N GLU A 48 4.25 -2.31 8.26
CA GLU A 48 4.18 -3.71 7.88
C GLU A 48 3.34 -4.46 8.90
N GLN A 49 2.13 -4.88 8.52
CA GLN A 49 1.44 -5.98 9.18
C GLN A 49 1.41 -7.15 8.20
N LEU A 50 2.60 -7.63 7.86
CA LEU A 50 2.84 -8.67 6.86
C LEU A 50 3.39 -9.93 7.54
N ARG A 51 2.76 -11.07 7.26
CA ARG A 51 3.40 -12.38 7.48
C ARG A 51 4.65 -12.51 6.61
N GLU A 52 5.64 -13.26 7.09
CA GLU A 52 6.96 -13.37 6.44
C GLU A 52 6.88 -13.90 5.00
N ILE A 53 5.94 -14.81 4.74
CA ILE A 53 5.63 -15.35 3.41
C ILE A 53 5.12 -14.25 2.47
N SER A 54 4.30 -13.34 3.00
CA SER A 54 3.65 -12.28 2.24
C SER A 54 4.62 -11.18 1.82
N LYS A 55 5.73 -10.97 2.56
CA LYS A 55 6.80 -10.04 2.16
C LYS A 55 7.36 -10.35 0.77
N SER A 56 7.51 -11.64 0.44
CA SER A 56 7.97 -12.09 -0.88
C SER A 56 7.00 -11.71 -2.00
N TYR A 57 5.71 -11.95 -1.79
CA TYR A 57 4.65 -11.62 -2.76
C TYR A 57 4.52 -10.12 -2.96
N PHE A 58 4.54 -9.35 -1.88
CA PHE A 58 4.51 -7.89 -1.96
C PHE A 58 5.76 -7.34 -2.64
N LYS A 59 6.97 -7.78 -2.29
CA LYS A 59 8.21 -7.30 -2.93
C LYS A 59 8.29 -7.64 -4.42
N ARG A 60 7.77 -8.81 -4.83
CA ARG A 60 7.69 -9.20 -6.25
C ARG A 60 6.57 -8.47 -6.98
N GLY A 61 5.45 -8.26 -6.30
CA GLY A 61 4.33 -7.48 -6.81
C GLY A 61 4.69 -6.00 -6.97
N LEU A 62 5.17 -5.31 -5.95
CA LEU A 62 5.54 -3.90 -6.05
C LEU A 62 6.62 -3.58 -7.11
N LYS A 63 7.39 -4.56 -7.62
CA LYS A 63 8.19 -4.37 -8.84
C LYS A 63 7.36 -3.99 -10.08
N PHE A 64 6.09 -4.40 -10.17
CA PHE A 64 5.16 -3.94 -11.21
C PHE A 64 4.66 -2.51 -10.98
N ILE A 65 4.70 -2.01 -9.73
CA ILE A 65 4.28 -0.63 -9.38
C ILE A 65 5.45 0.36 -9.46
N LYS A 66 6.70 -0.09 -9.28
CA LYS A 66 7.89 0.70 -9.63
C LYS A 66 7.94 0.86 -11.16
N MET A 67 7.14 1.80 -11.66
CA MET A 67 7.32 2.41 -12.96
C MET A 67 8.69 3.08 -12.99
N SER A 68 9.55 2.62 -13.90
CA SER A 68 10.71 3.32 -14.48
C SER A 68 11.59 4.09 -13.49
#